data_AF-A0L7S5-F1
#
_entry.id   AF-A0L7S5-F1
#
_cell.length_a   1.000
_cell.length_b   1.000
_cell.length_c   1.000
_cell.angle_alpha   90.00
_cell.angle_beta   90.00
_cell.angle_gamma   90.00
#
_symmetry.space_group_name_H-M   'P 1'
#
loop_
_entity.id
_entity.type
_entity.pdbx_description
1 polymer ?
#
loop_
_entity_poly.entity_id
_entity_poly.type
_entity_poly.pdbx_seq_one_letter_code
_entity_poly.pdbx_strand_id
1 'polypeptide(L)'
;MHIAIVDDSPDDRLLLMRILSKAGYSTLQLHDSGEAFLQTLGLTPTDTASIAPFNPPHTSLPDIIFMDVMMPDMDGLSVLRQLKANPPTQNIPVIMVTGNDRPRDLAHAFEEGATDYITKPIRRVELLARLRSIIKLERAMQQVRSSEKRLRDLTASLGEGLLSVDNAQRIIFLNPAGEKLLEYSESALHLTTLNEQLIPHTCGSLHDQQSADHMLAALRGETEQISGETLFRTRTGKLIPISFNAAPILDGHFLSGGVLSFRDIRDQREKEERLKLAAKIFNHSQEGLVVLDAERIIVDVNPAFSYITGYTREEVIGRSPELLRSQRHDAAFYQSIWQQAENQGNWQGEIWRRRKNGEEFPEWLSLSIIRGENQQISHYIGLFSDITTRKIAEEKLKHQAHHDPLTGLPNRSLLEDRLQQAVSKARRYEGKIAVLYIDLDHFKPVNDNYGHEAGDAVLREISARIRYELRQSDTAARVGGDEFVAVLTEIREEHLVMGVAQKLIHAIQKPVNFGNESFQVGCSIGISLYPIHGNSITKLLKSADTAMYRAKQEGRNRFCVATLDKETQNP
;
A
#
# COMPACT_ATOMS: atom_id res chain seq x y z
N MET A 1 -15.49 -11.91 -59.92
CA MET A 1 -16.38 -13.07 -59.74
C MET A 1 -15.92 -14.13 -60.73
N HIS A 2 -15.25 -15.16 -60.24
CA HIS A 2 -14.70 -16.27 -61.01
C HIS A 2 -15.81 -17.28 -61.29
N ILE A 3 -16.13 -17.54 -62.55
CA ILE A 3 -17.16 -18.51 -62.92
C ILE A 3 -16.48 -19.68 -63.63
N ALA A 4 -16.68 -20.89 -63.13
CA ALA A 4 -16.26 -22.10 -63.82
C ALA A 4 -17.42 -22.63 -64.68
N ILE A 5 -17.10 -23.07 -65.90
CA ILE A 5 -18.01 -23.71 -66.84
C ILE A 5 -17.42 -25.07 -67.16
N VAL A 6 -18.12 -26.13 -66.77
CA VAL A 6 -17.70 -27.52 -66.91
C VAL A 6 -18.75 -28.23 -67.75
N ASP A 7 -18.41 -28.51 -69.00
CA ASP A 7 -19.32 -29.10 -69.99
C ASP A 7 -18.43 -29.76 -71.06
N ASP A 8 -18.74 -30.96 -71.54
CA ASP A 8 -17.91 -31.67 -72.54
C ASP A 8 -18.15 -31.15 -73.97
N SER A 9 -19.30 -30.52 -74.21
CA SER A 9 -19.67 -29.89 -75.49
C SER A 9 -18.92 -28.56 -75.72
N PRO A 10 -18.05 -28.46 -76.74
CA PRO A 10 -17.35 -27.22 -77.08
C PRO A 10 -18.32 -26.07 -77.41
N ASP A 11 -19.45 -26.40 -78.04
CA ASP A 11 -20.46 -25.43 -78.45
C ASP A 11 -21.21 -24.84 -77.26
N ASP A 12 -21.57 -25.68 -76.27
CA ASP A 12 -22.26 -25.22 -75.06
C ASP A 12 -21.32 -24.39 -74.17
N ARG A 13 -20.05 -24.80 -74.02
CA ARG A 13 -19.02 -23.99 -73.34
C ARG A 13 -18.87 -22.62 -73.99
N LEU A 14 -18.77 -22.56 -75.32
CA LEU A 14 -18.62 -21.30 -76.06
C LEU A 14 -19.86 -20.43 -75.95
N LEU A 15 -21.06 -21.03 -75.98
CA LEU A 15 -22.33 -20.34 -75.81
C LEU A 15 -22.45 -19.70 -74.42
N LEU A 16 -22.20 -20.47 -73.36
CA LEU A 16 -22.19 -19.99 -71.98
C LEU A 16 -21.16 -18.87 -71.80
N MET A 17 -19.94 -19.08 -72.28
CA MET A 17 -18.87 -18.08 -72.25
C MET A 17 -19.32 -16.76 -72.91
N ARG A 18 -19.94 -16.84 -74.10
CA ARG A 18 -20.40 -15.66 -74.84
C ARG A 18 -21.54 -14.94 -74.12
N ILE A 19 -22.49 -15.68 -73.55
CA ILE A 19 -23.61 -15.12 -72.78
C ILE A 19 -23.08 -14.37 -71.55
N LEU A 20 -22.19 -15.00 -70.79
CA LEU A 20 -21.62 -14.45 -69.55
C LEU A 20 -20.69 -13.27 -69.83
N SER A 21 -19.82 -13.37 -70.84
CA SER A 21 -18.93 -12.29 -71.25
C SER A 21 -19.71 -11.03 -71.68
N LYS A 22 -20.78 -11.20 -72.46
CA LYS A 22 -21.68 -10.09 -72.84
C LYS A 22 -22.42 -9.48 -71.65
N ALA A 23 -22.58 -10.22 -70.56
CA ALA A 23 -23.19 -9.73 -69.33
C ALA A 23 -22.17 -9.08 -68.37
N GLY A 24 -20.89 -9.02 -68.75
CA GLY A 24 -19.83 -8.34 -67.99
C GLY A 24 -19.00 -9.25 -67.08
N TYR A 25 -19.17 -10.59 -67.17
CA TYR A 25 -18.33 -11.54 -66.43
C TYR A 25 -17.08 -11.88 -67.25
N SER A 26 -15.91 -11.45 -66.81
CA SER A 26 -14.64 -11.55 -67.56
C SER A 26 -13.70 -12.66 -67.09
N THR A 27 -13.87 -13.14 -65.86
CA THR A 27 -13.06 -14.22 -65.27
C THR A 27 -13.78 -15.55 -65.38
N LEU A 28 -13.64 -16.21 -66.53
CA LEU A 28 -14.28 -17.48 -66.86
C LEU A 28 -13.23 -18.59 -66.98
N GLN A 29 -13.44 -19.71 -66.28
CA GLN A 29 -12.65 -20.92 -66.40
C GLN A 29 -13.46 -21.95 -67.18
N LEU A 30 -12.88 -22.53 -68.23
CA LEU A 30 -13.54 -23.51 -69.10
C LEU A 30 -12.89 -24.87 -68.89
N HIS A 31 -13.70 -25.89 -68.64
CA HIS A 31 -13.25 -27.26 -68.45
C HIS A 31 -14.10 -28.17 -69.33
N ASP A 32 -13.43 -29.06 -70.06
CA ASP A 32 -14.02 -30.02 -70.99
C ASP A 32 -14.36 -31.38 -70.36
N SER A 33 -13.95 -31.61 -69.11
CA SER A 33 -14.38 -32.78 -68.33
C SER A 33 -14.46 -32.49 -66.83
N GLY A 34 -15.29 -33.28 -66.14
CA GLY A 34 -15.41 -33.23 -64.68
C GLY A 34 -14.11 -33.57 -63.94
N GLU A 35 -13.35 -34.56 -64.44
CA GLU A 35 -12.05 -34.93 -63.86
C GLU A 35 -11.02 -33.82 -63.99
N ALA A 36 -10.92 -33.20 -65.17
CA ALA A 36 -10.00 -32.08 -65.39
C ALA A 36 -10.35 -30.91 -64.46
N PHE A 37 -11.64 -30.63 -64.27
CA PHE A 37 -12.08 -29.61 -63.32
C PHE A 37 -11.68 -29.94 -61.87
N LEU A 38 -11.97 -31.14 -61.38
CA LEU A 38 -11.61 -31.56 -60.03
C LEU A 38 -10.10 -31.53 -59.79
N GLN A 39 -9.30 -31.95 -60.78
CA GLN A 39 -7.84 -31.85 -60.72
C GLN A 39 -7.37 -30.40 -60.57
N THR A 40 -7.99 -29.43 -61.26
CA THR A 40 -7.64 -28.00 -61.10
C THR A 40 -7.95 -27.44 -59.71
N LEU A 41 -8.84 -28.10 -58.97
CA LEU A 41 -9.16 -27.80 -57.57
C LEU A 41 -8.32 -28.61 -56.57
N GLY A 42 -7.43 -29.50 -57.04
CA GLY A 42 -6.65 -30.40 -56.18
C GLY A 42 -7.47 -31.55 -55.58
N LEU A 43 -8.59 -31.91 -56.22
CA LEU A 43 -9.46 -33.03 -55.86
C LEU A 43 -9.16 -34.20 -56.81
N THR A 44 -8.50 -35.27 -56.34
CA THR A 44 -8.21 -36.44 -57.17
C THR A 44 -9.38 -37.43 -57.17
N PRO A 45 -9.75 -38.03 -58.32
CA PRO A 45 -10.71 -39.11 -58.36
C PRO A 45 -10.06 -40.39 -57.82
N THR A 46 -10.31 -40.71 -56.56
CA THR A 46 -10.09 -42.07 -56.05
C THR A 46 -11.27 -42.46 -55.17
N ASP A 47 -11.92 -43.55 -55.56
CA ASP A 47 -12.80 -44.32 -54.70
C ASP A 47 -12.09 -44.64 -53.38
N THR A 48 -12.83 -44.54 -52.28
CA THR A 48 -12.47 -44.86 -50.88
C THR A 48 -11.82 -43.74 -50.05
N ALA A 49 -12.65 -43.12 -49.20
CA ALA A 49 -12.46 -42.83 -47.76
C ALA A 49 -11.06 -42.47 -47.21
N SER A 50 -10.17 -41.85 -47.98
CA SER A 50 -8.92 -41.28 -47.48
C SER A 50 -8.84 -39.79 -47.84
N ILE A 51 -8.87 -38.95 -46.81
CA ILE A 51 -8.69 -37.49 -46.94
C ILE A 51 -7.19 -37.26 -47.15
N ALA A 52 -6.74 -37.29 -48.41
CA ALA A 52 -5.42 -36.79 -48.78
C ALA A 52 -5.39 -35.26 -48.59
N PRO A 53 -4.25 -34.67 -48.17
CA PRO A 53 -4.16 -33.24 -47.89
C PRO A 53 -4.44 -32.41 -49.15
N PHE A 54 -5.49 -31.57 -49.06
CA PHE A 54 -5.86 -30.58 -50.06
C PHE A 54 -4.67 -29.62 -50.29
N ASN A 55 -4.02 -29.72 -51.45
CA ASN A 55 -2.90 -28.87 -51.84
C ASN A 55 -3.23 -28.23 -53.20
N PRO A 56 -3.97 -27.10 -53.22
CA PRO A 56 -4.41 -26.53 -54.48
C PRO A 56 -3.21 -25.95 -55.25
N PRO A 57 -3.02 -26.27 -56.54
CA PRO A 57 -2.18 -25.46 -57.41
C PRO A 57 -2.74 -24.03 -57.46
N HIS A 58 -1.94 -23.05 -57.92
CA HIS A 58 -2.16 -21.58 -57.85
C HIS A 58 -3.46 -21.00 -58.49
N THR A 59 -4.54 -21.75 -58.62
CA THR A 59 -5.85 -21.36 -59.14
C THR A 59 -6.81 -20.92 -58.03
N SER A 60 -7.36 -19.71 -58.13
CA SER A 60 -8.44 -19.22 -57.25
C SER A 60 -9.70 -20.07 -57.40
N LEU A 61 -10.31 -20.48 -56.29
CA LEU A 61 -11.61 -21.19 -56.28
C LEU A 61 -12.69 -20.37 -57.02
N PRO A 62 -13.58 -21.02 -57.78
CA PRO A 62 -14.68 -20.33 -58.46
C PRO A 62 -15.74 -19.86 -57.45
N ASP A 63 -16.35 -18.70 -57.75
CA ASP A 63 -17.47 -18.15 -56.99
C ASP A 63 -18.80 -18.81 -57.36
N ILE A 64 -18.96 -19.29 -58.61
CA ILE A 64 -20.12 -20.07 -59.11
C ILE A 64 -19.62 -21.07 -60.15
N ILE A 65 -20.25 -22.25 -60.20
CA ILE A 65 -19.96 -23.30 -61.18
C ILE A 65 -21.21 -23.56 -62.04
N PHE A 66 -21.06 -23.55 -63.36
CA PHE A 66 -22.03 -24.15 -64.30
C PHE A 66 -21.52 -25.55 -64.66
N MET A 67 -22.33 -26.57 -64.43
CA MET A 67 -21.94 -27.97 -64.53
C MET A 67 -22.90 -28.73 -65.45
N ASP A 68 -22.43 -29.27 -66.56
CA ASP A 68 -23.25 -30.20 -67.35
C ASP A 68 -23.52 -31.47 -66.56
N VAL A 69 -24.74 -31.98 -66.65
CA VAL A 69 -25.14 -33.22 -65.99
C VAL A 69 -24.49 -34.43 -66.68
N MET A 70 -24.43 -34.43 -68.01
CA MET A 70 -23.99 -35.58 -68.80
C MET A 70 -22.62 -35.30 -69.41
N MET A 71 -21.58 -35.98 -68.92
CA MET A 71 -20.22 -35.94 -69.48
C MET A 71 -19.65 -37.37 -69.55
N PRO A 72 -18.82 -37.70 -70.56
CA PRO A 72 -18.42 -39.08 -70.87
C PRO A 72 -17.49 -39.75 -69.85
N ASP A 73 -16.60 -38.99 -69.19
CA ASP A 73 -15.63 -39.56 -68.24
C ASP A 73 -16.22 -39.66 -66.82
N MET A 74 -16.78 -38.56 -66.33
CA MET A 74 -17.42 -38.45 -65.02
C MET A 74 -18.66 -37.58 -65.13
N ASP A 75 -19.81 -38.10 -64.70
CA ASP A 75 -21.06 -37.33 -64.73
C ASP A 75 -21.03 -36.13 -63.77
N GLY A 76 -21.77 -35.07 -64.11
CA GLY A 76 -21.78 -33.83 -63.33
C GLY A 76 -22.30 -33.99 -61.90
N LEU A 77 -23.15 -34.99 -61.65
CA LEU A 77 -23.65 -35.30 -60.30
C LEU A 77 -22.54 -35.87 -59.41
N SER A 78 -21.67 -36.71 -59.97
CA SER A 78 -20.52 -37.26 -59.26
C SER A 78 -19.50 -36.16 -58.92
N VAL A 79 -19.30 -35.20 -59.82
CA VAL A 79 -18.49 -34.00 -59.55
C VAL A 79 -19.13 -33.18 -58.42
N LEU A 80 -20.44 -32.94 -58.48
CA LEU A 80 -21.19 -32.21 -57.45
C LEU A 80 -21.02 -32.87 -56.08
N ARG A 81 -21.18 -34.19 -55.96
CA ARG A 81 -20.94 -34.92 -54.69
C ARG A 81 -19.57 -34.66 -54.11
N GLN A 82 -18.52 -34.72 -54.94
CA GLN A 82 -17.16 -34.50 -54.48
C GLN A 82 -16.94 -33.06 -54.01
N LEU A 83 -17.51 -32.07 -54.72
CA LEU A 83 -17.46 -30.67 -54.30
C LEU A 83 -18.15 -30.45 -52.95
N LYS A 84 -19.31 -31.09 -52.74
CA LYS A 84 -20.10 -30.97 -51.50
C LYS A 84 -19.51 -31.74 -50.32
N ALA A 85 -18.76 -32.81 -50.58
CA ALA A 85 -18.05 -33.56 -49.55
C ALA A 85 -16.78 -32.85 -49.01
N ASN A 86 -16.26 -31.83 -49.71
CA ASN A 86 -15.00 -31.18 -49.34
C ASN A 86 -15.20 -29.77 -48.73
N PRO A 87 -14.77 -29.50 -47.48
CA PRO A 87 -15.00 -28.23 -46.79
C PRO A 87 -14.65 -26.92 -47.53
N PRO A 88 -13.57 -26.84 -48.35
CA PRO A 88 -13.23 -25.64 -49.11
C PRO A 88 -14.21 -25.36 -50.26
N THR A 89 -14.86 -26.39 -50.82
CA THR A 89 -15.72 -26.28 -52.02
C THR A 89 -17.20 -26.48 -51.72
N GLN A 90 -17.57 -27.00 -50.54
CA GLN A 90 -18.94 -27.39 -50.21
C GLN A 90 -19.96 -26.24 -50.35
N ASN A 91 -19.54 -25.02 -50.08
CA ASN A 91 -20.38 -23.82 -50.13
C ASN A 91 -20.41 -23.15 -51.50
N ILE A 92 -19.66 -23.62 -52.50
CA ILE A 92 -19.67 -23.02 -53.83
C ILE A 92 -21.02 -23.32 -54.49
N PRO A 93 -21.75 -22.30 -54.97
CA PRO A 93 -22.99 -22.51 -55.70
C PRO A 93 -22.74 -23.24 -57.03
N VAL A 94 -23.49 -24.32 -57.26
CA VAL A 94 -23.42 -25.12 -58.50
C VAL A 94 -24.76 -25.05 -59.22
N ILE A 95 -24.74 -24.59 -60.47
CA ILE A 95 -25.88 -24.54 -61.38
C ILE A 95 -25.74 -25.68 -62.38
N MET A 96 -26.61 -26.68 -62.28
CA MET A 96 -26.59 -27.82 -63.20
C MET A 96 -27.17 -27.43 -64.56
N VAL A 97 -26.52 -27.81 -65.65
CA VAL A 97 -27.01 -27.64 -67.02
C VAL A 97 -27.47 -29.02 -67.49
N THR A 98 -28.74 -29.16 -67.86
CA THR A 98 -29.34 -30.48 -68.14
C THR A 98 -30.09 -30.52 -69.47
N GLY A 99 -30.18 -31.70 -70.09
CA GLY A 99 -30.95 -31.94 -71.32
C GLY A 99 -32.47 -31.95 -71.10
N ASN A 100 -33.24 -31.83 -72.19
CA ASN A 100 -34.67 -31.53 -72.14
C ASN A 100 -35.60 -32.70 -71.74
N ASP A 101 -35.08 -33.92 -71.51
CA ASP A 101 -35.91 -35.14 -71.56
C ASP A 101 -36.08 -35.93 -70.25
N ARG A 102 -35.64 -35.46 -69.06
CA ARG A 102 -35.78 -36.26 -67.81
C ARG A 102 -36.03 -35.44 -66.54
N PRO A 103 -37.29 -35.37 -66.05
CA PRO A 103 -37.64 -34.75 -64.76
C PRO A 103 -36.98 -35.39 -63.53
N ARG A 104 -36.52 -36.65 -63.61
CA ARG A 104 -35.85 -37.35 -62.49
C ARG A 104 -34.46 -36.80 -62.18
N ASP A 105 -33.76 -36.30 -63.18
CA ASP A 105 -32.38 -35.82 -63.03
C ASP A 105 -32.32 -34.47 -62.27
N LEU A 106 -33.44 -33.73 -62.26
CA LEU A 106 -33.59 -32.46 -61.52
C LEU A 106 -33.76 -32.66 -60.02
N ALA A 107 -34.59 -33.61 -59.60
CA ALA A 107 -34.82 -33.88 -58.18
C ALA A 107 -33.53 -34.40 -57.52
N HIS A 108 -32.84 -35.32 -58.18
CA HIS A 108 -31.56 -35.84 -57.71
C HIS A 108 -30.47 -34.76 -57.63
N ALA A 109 -30.41 -33.83 -58.58
CA ALA A 109 -29.45 -32.72 -58.52
C ALA A 109 -29.59 -31.88 -57.23
N PHE A 110 -30.82 -31.57 -56.80
CA PHE A 110 -31.05 -30.84 -55.54
C PHE A 110 -30.74 -31.67 -54.29
N GLU A 111 -31.06 -32.96 -54.30
CA GLU A 111 -30.71 -33.89 -53.21
C GLU A 111 -29.19 -33.97 -52.98
N GLU A 112 -28.41 -33.91 -54.07
CA GLU A 112 -26.94 -33.91 -54.05
C GLU A 112 -26.34 -32.52 -53.76
N GLY A 113 -27.18 -31.50 -53.54
CA GLY A 113 -26.76 -30.17 -53.08
C GLY A 113 -26.55 -29.12 -54.19
N ALA A 114 -27.09 -29.32 -55.40
CA ALA A 114 -27.09 -28.28 -56.43
C ALA A 114 -27.87 -27.04 -55.95
N THR A 115 -27.39 -25.86 -56.32
CA THR A 115 -28.03 -24.60 -55.95
C THR A 115 -29.20 -24.26 -56.86
N ASP A 116 -29.06 -24.53 -58.16
CA ASP A 116 -30.12 -24.35 -59.15
C ASP A 116 -29.80 -25.19 -60.41
N TYR A 117 -30.66 -25.12 -61.43
CA TYR A 117 -30.43 -25.75 -62.74
C TYR A 117 -30.89 -24.88 -63.93
N ILE A 118 -30.42 -25.22 -65.12
CA ILE A 118 -30.78 -24.63 -66.43
C ILE A 118 -30.97 -25.77 -67.44
N THR A 119 -31.99 -25.68 -68.30
CA THR A 119 -32.24 -26.67 -69.35
C THR A 119 -31.60 -26.29 -70.70
N LYS A 120 -31.14 -27.28 -71.46
CA LYS A 120 -30.69 -27.16 -72.86
C LYS A 120 -31.92 -27.24 -73.79
N PRO A 121 -32.05 -26.38 -74.82
CA PRO A 121 -31.09 -25.37 -75.25
C PRO A 121 -31.06 -24.14 -74.33
N ILE A 122 -29.83 -23.69 -73.99
CA ILE A 122 -29.58 -22.67 -72.97
C ILE A 122 -30.18 -21.32 -73.41
N ARG A 123 -31.16 -20.83 -72.65
CA ARG A 123 -31.81 -19.54 -72.90
C ARG A 123 -31.12 -18.42 -72.13
N ARG A 124 -30.57 -17.44 -72.86
CA ARG A 124 -29.86 -16.27 -72.28
C ARG A 124 -30.64 -15.57 -71.16
N VAL A 125 -31.93 -15.35 -71.34
CA VAL A 125 -32.77 -14.64 -70.36
C VAL A 125 -32.89 -15.43 -69.06
N GLU A 126 -33.14 -16.73 -69.16
CA GLU A 126 -33.28 -17.62 -68.00
C GLU A 126 -31.97 -17.74 -67.23
N LEU A 127 -30.86 -18.02 -67.93
CA LEU A 127 -29.55 -18.14 -67.31
C LEU A 127 -29.17 -16.88 -66.53
N LEU A 128 -29.34 -15.70 -67.14
CA LEU A 128 -28.99 -14.44 -66.50
C LEU A 128 -29.93 -14.11 -65.32
N ALA A 129 -31.20 -14.52 -65.38
CA ALA A 129 -32.13 -14.34 -64.27
C ALA A 129 -31.73 -15.19 -63.06
N ARG A 130 -31.47 -16.48 -63.27
CA ARG A 130 -31.05 -17.42 -62.20
C ARG A 130 -29.72 -17.01 -61.57
N LEU A 131 -28.73 -16.69 -62.41
CA LEU A 131 -27.43 -16.20 -61.95
C LEU A 131 -27.56 -14.94 -61.09
N ARG A 132 -28.40 -13.98 -61.49
CA ARG A 132 -28.66 -12.77 -60.68
C ARG A 132 -29.31 -13.09 -59.33
N SER A 133 -30.24 -14.04 -59.28
CA SER A 133 -30.89 -14.46 -58.03
C SER A 133 -29.89 -15.06 -57.04
N ILE A 134 -29.01 -15.96 -57.51
CA ILE A 134 -27.96 -16.57 -56.67
C ILE A 134 -26.98 -15.51 -56.16
N ILE A 135 -26.50 -14.63 -57.04
CA ILE A 135 -25.60 -13.53 -56.65
C ILE A 135 -26.25 -12.62 -55.60
N LYS A 136 -27.55 -12.32 -55.76
CA LYS A 136 -28.29 -11.49 -54.81
C LYS A 136 -28.39 -12.16 -53.43
N LEU A 137 -28.64 -13.48 -53.41
CA LEU A 137 -28.71 -14.25 -52.17
C LEU A 137 -27.36 -14.29 -51.45
N GLU A 138 -26.28 -14.61 -52.16
CA GLU A 138 -24.91 -14.63 -51.61
C GLU A 138 -24.51 -13.27 -51.02
N ARG A 139 -24.80 -12.17 -51.73
CA ARG A 139 -24.53 -10.81 -51.23
C ARG A 139 -25.33 -10.50 -49.97
N ALA A 140 -26.61 -10.90 -49.90
CA ALA A 140 -27.43 -10.69 -48.72
C ALA A 140 -26.88 -11.48 -47.51
N MET A 141 -26.50 -12.74 -47.71
CA MET A 141 -25.88 -13.55 -46.65
C MET A 141 -24.54 -12.99 -46.18
N GLN A 142 -23.69 -12.55 -47.10
CA GLN A 142 -22.43 -11.87 -46.76
C GLN A 142 -22.67 -10.58 -46.00
N GLN A 143 -23.68 -9.79 -46.39
CA GLN A 143 -24.04 -8.57 -45.69
C GLN A 143 -24.46 -8.86 -44.24
N VAL A 144 -25.31 -9.86 -44.02
CA VAL A 144 -25.71 -10.30 -42.66
C VAL A 144 -24.48 -10.72 -41.84
N ARG A 145 -23.64 -11.62 -42.37
CA ARG A 145 -22.41 -12.07 -41.67
C ARG A 145 -21.46 -10.92 -41.35
N SER A 146 -21.27 -9.99 -42.28
CA SER A 146 -20.41 -8.81 -42.08
C SER A 146 -20.97 -7.84 -41.04
N SER A 147 -22.30 -7.68 -41.00
CA SER A 147 -22.99 -6.83 -40.04
C SER A 147 -22.92 -7.43 -38.63
N GLU A 148 -23.15 -8.73 -38.51
CA GLU A 148 -23.05 -9.47 -37.23
C GLU A 148 -21.63 -9.39 -36.67
N LYS A 149 -20.62 -9.66 -37.51
CA LYS A 149 -19.21 -9.51 -37.12
C LYS A 149 -18.89 -8.08 -36.68
N ARG A 150 -19.36 -7.07 -37.44
CA ARG A 150 -19.15 -5.66 -37.09
C ARG A 150 -19.77 -5.31 -35.72
N LEU A 151 -20.99 -5.77 -35.43
CA LEU A 151 -21.63 -5.54 -34.13
C LEU A 151 -20.86 -6.21 -32.98
N ARG A 152 -20.35 -7.43 -33.20
CA ARG A 152 -19.49 -8.12 -32.22
C ARG A 152 -18.17 -7.37 -31.97
N ASP A 153 -17.54 -6.86 -33.02
CA ASP A 153 -16.28 -6.09 -32.91
C ASP A 153 -16.50 -4.74 -32.22
N LEU A 154 -17.60 -4.04 -32.56
CA LEU A 154 -17.97 -2.77 -31.91
C LEU A 154 -18.21 -2.95 -30.41
N THR A 155 -18.99 -3.97 -30.04
CA THR A 155 -19.27 -4.26 -28.62
C THR A 155 -18.03 -4.73 -27.87
N ALA A 156 -17.06 -5.36 -28.53
CA ALA A 156 -15.77 -5.72 -27.92
C ALA A 156 -14.88 -4.50 -27.61
N SER A 157 -14.95 -3.45 -28.43
CA SER A 157 -14.14 -2.22 -28.26
C SER A 157 -14.52 -1.38 -27.04
N LEU A 158 -15.74 -1.56 -26.50
CA LEU A 158 -16.24 -0.79 -25.36
C LEU A 158 -15.50 -1.12 -24.05
N GLY A 159 -14.80 -2.26 -23.96
CA GLY A 159 -14.11 -2.70 -22.74
C GLY A 159 -15.04 -3.10 -21.58
N GLU A 160 -16.35 -2.88 -21.73
CA GLU A 160 -17.41 -3.28 -20.81
C GLU A 160 -18.07 -4.58 -21.28
N GLY A 161 -18.45 -5.43 -20.32
CA GLY A 161 -19.21 -6.63 -20.60
C GLY A 161 -20.63 -6.26 -21.00
N LEU A 162 -21.10 -6.84 -22.10
CA LEU A 162 -22.46 -6.68 -22.59
C LEU A 162 -23.09 -8.06 -22.70
N LEU A 163 -24.23 -8.23 -22.06
CA LEU A 163 -24.97 -9.47 -22.00
C LEU A 163 -26.44 -9.21 -22.34
N SER A 164 -27.06 -10.14 -23.06
CA SER A 164 -28.50 -10.13 -23.29
C SER A 164 -29.12 -11.40 -22.73
N VAL A 165 -30.34 -11.28 -22.21
CA VAL A 165 -31.16 -12.40 -21.77
C VAL A 165 -32.48 -12.46 -22.55
N ASP A 166 -33.07 -13.66 -22.65
CA ASP A 166 -34.45 -13.85 -23.10
C ASP A 166 -35.46 -13.57 -21.96
N ASN A 167 -36.76 -13.72 -22.26
CA ASN A 167 -37.84 -13.54 -21.27
C ASN A 167 -37.79 -14.51 -20.08
N ALA A 168 -37.06 -15.63 -20.21
CA ALA A 168 -36.84 -16.59 -19.14
C ALA A 168 -35.54 -16.31 -18.36
N GLN A 169 -34.90 -15.16 -18.58
CA GLN A 169 -33.61 -14.77 -18.01
C GLN A 169 -32.45 -15.67 -18.40
N ARG A 170 -32.55 -16.37 -19.54
CA ARG A 170 -31.46 -17.17 -20.07
C ARG A 170 -30.55 -16.31 -20.91
N ILE A 171 -29.24 -16.45 -20.71
CA ILE A 171 -28.22 -15.68 -21.43
C ILE A 171 -28.22 -16.11 -22.90
N ILE A 172 -28.52 -15.17 -23.80
CA ILE A 172 -28.56 -15.43 -25.25
C ILE A 172 -27.40 -14.79 -25.99
N PHE A 173 -26.74 -13.80 -25.37
CA PHE A 173 -25.60 -13.11 -25.94
C PHE A 173 -24.62 -12.69 -24.84
N LEU A 174 -23.32 -12.80 -25.12
CA LEU A 174 -22.24 -12.24 -24.32
C LEU A 174 -21.15 -11.73 -25.24
N ASN A 175 -20.78 -10.45 -25.12
CA ASN A 175 -19.68 -9.89 -25.90
C ASN A 175 -18.31 -10.41 -25.42
N PRO A 176 -17.24 -10.29 -26.24
CA PRO A 176 -15.90 -10.78 -25.86
C PRO A 176 -15.31 -10.13 -24.59
N ALA A 177 -15.66 -8.88 -24.29
CA ALA A 177 -15.22 -8.23 -23.06
C ALA A 177 -15.85 -8.89 -21.82
N GLY A 178 -17.13 -9.25 -21.89
CA GLY A 178 -17.83 -10.00 -20.85
C GLY A 178 -17.30 -11.42 -20.71
N GLU A 179 -16.96 -12.10 -21.81
CA GLU A 179 -16.30 -13.42 -21.78
C GLU A 179 -14.99 -13.37 -20.98
N LYS A 180 -14.15 -12.37 -21.26
CA LYS A 180 -12.87 -12.17 -20.57
C LYS A 180 -13.06 -11.84 -19.09
N LEU A 181 -14.03 -10.99 -18.75
CA LEU A 181 -14.28 -10.53 -17.39
C LEU A 181 -14.88 -11.62 -16.50
N LEU A 182 -15.80 -12.42 -17.05
CA LEU A 182 -16.49 -13.51 -16.35
C LEU A 182 -15.74 -14.84 -16.40
N GLU A 183 -14.72 -14.96 -17.26
CA GLU A 183 -13.94 -16.17 -17.52
C GLU A 183 -14.78 -17.33 -18.10
N TYR A 184 -15.84 -16.98 -18.83
CA TYR A 184 -16.73 -17.89 -19.55
C TYR A 184 -16.70 -17.59 -21.05
N SER A 185 -16.85 -18.61 -21.91
CA SER A 185 -17.24 -18.37 -23.30
C SER A 185 -18.75 -18.14 -23.40
N GLU A 186 -19.20 -17.40 -24.41
CA GLU A 186 -20.60 -17.19 -24.74
C GLU A 186 -21.30 -18.55 -24.89
N SER A 187 -20.66 -19.50 -25.59
CA SER A 187 -21.18 -20.86 -25.77
C SER A 187 -21.38 -21.63 -24.46
N ALA A 188 -20.58 -21.36 -23.42
CA ALA A 188 -20.70 -22.03 -22.13
C ALA A 188 -21.83 -21.46 -21.26
N LEU A 189 -22.18 -20.18 -21.48
CA LEU A 189 -23.28 -19.52 -20.78
C LEU A 189 -24.58 -19.50 -21.60
N HIS A 190 -24.52 -19.82 -22.89
CA HIS A 190 -25.68 -19.79 -23.77
C HIS A 190 -26.81 -20.66 -23.23
N LEU A 191 -28.00 -20.07 -23.11
CA LEU A 191 -29.21 -20.66 -22.54
C LEU A 191 -29.14 -21.04 -21.05
N THR A 192 -28.11 -20.61 -20.30
CA THR A 192 -28.07 -20.73 -18.84
C THR A 192 -28.74 -19.53 -18.16
N THR A 193 -29.28 -19.73 -16.96
CA THR A 193 -29.98 -18.68 -16.21
C THR A 193 -28.98 -17.68 -15.62
N LEU A 194 -29.19 -16.38 -15.87
CA LEU A 194 -28.32 -15.31 -15.34
C LEU A 194 -28.16 -15.38 -13.82
N ASN A 195 -29.28 -15.51 -13.11
CA ASN A 195 -29.34 -15.51 -11.66
C ASN A 195 -28.60 -16.70 -11.05
N GLU A 196 -28.79 -17.90 -11.60
CA GLU A 196 -28.16 -19.11 -11.08
C GLU A 196 -26.64 -19.07 -11.26
N GLN A 197 -26.19 -18.52 -12.39
CA GLN A 197 -24.80 -18.67 -12.80
C GLN A 197 -23.89 -17.52 -12.40
N LEU A 198 -24.36 -16.27 -12.55
CA LEU A 198 -23.54 -15.08 -12.32
C LEU A 198 -23.83 -14.38 -10.99
N ILE A 199 -25.06 -14.51 -10.44
CA ILE A 199 -25.42 -13.83 -9.18
C ILE A 199 -25.19 -14.78 -7.99
N PRO A 200 -24.44 -14.36 -6.95
CA PRO A 200 -24.22 -15.18 -5.77
C PRO A 200 -25.45 -15.20 -4.84
N HIS A 201 -26.02 -16.38 -4.60
CA HIS A 201 -27.18 -16.53 -3.70
C HIS A 201 -26.86 -16.42 -2.19
N THR A 202 -25.59 -16.55 -1.79
CA THR A 202 -25.19 -16.71 -0.38
C THR A 202 -24.04 -15.80 0.06
N CYS A 203 -23.51 -14.95 -0.83
CA CYS A 203 -22.26 -14.25 -0.60
C CYS A 203 -22.33 -12.82 -1.17
N GLY A 204 -22.80 -11.89 -0.34
CA GLY A 204 -22.96 -10.46 -0.64
C GLY A 204 -23.61 -9.73 0.54
N SER A 205 -23.47 -8.41 0.62
CA SER A 205 -24.23 -7.61 1.60
C SER A 205 -25.72 -7.60 1.24
N LEU A 206 -26.60 -7.26 2.20
CA LEU A 206 -28.03 -7.05 1.93
C LEU A 206 -28.25 -6.02 0.80
N HIS A 207 -27.35 -5.05 0.68
CA HIS A 207 -27.39 -4.04 -0.38
C HIS A 207 -27.06 -4.64 -1.76
N ASP A 208 -26.05 -5.51 -1.86
CA ASP A 208 -25.68 -6.15 -3.13
C ASP A 208 -26.80 -7.07 -3.64
N GLN A 209 -27.50 -7.77 -2.73
CA GLN A 209 -28.65 -8.60 -3.05
C GLN A 209 -29.83 -7.77 -3.56
N GLN A 210 -30.20 -6.70 -2.86
CA GLN A 210 -31.26 -5.79 -3.31
C GLN A 210 -30.94 -5.17 -4.68
N SER A 211 -29.69 -4.78 -4.91
CA SER A 211 -29.29 -4.23 -6.20
C SER A 211 -29.33 -5.28 -7.33
N ALA A 212 -29.00 -6.55 -7.03
CA ALA A 212 -29.15 -7.64 -7.99
C ALA A 212 -30.63 -7.93 -8.31
N ASP A 213 -31.51 -7.89 -7.30
CA ASP A 213 -32.95 -8.08 -7.50
C ASP A 213 -33.54 -6.97 -8.39
N HIS A 214 -33.15 -5.71 -8.16
CA HIS A 214 -33.54 -4.60 -9.00
C HIS A 214 -33.03 -4.73 -10.44
N MET A 215 -31.79 -5.19 -10.63
CA MET A 215 -31.24 -5.50 -11.94
C MET A 215 -32.08 -6.55 -12.67
N LEU A 216 -32.42 -7.65 -11.98
CA LEU A 216 -33.26 -8.71 -12.54
C LEU A 216 -34.67 -8.24 -12.88
N ALA A 217 -35.26 -7.37 -12.06
CA ALA A 217 -36.57 -6.76 -12.30
C ALA A 217 -36.56 -5.86 -13.57
N ALA A 218 -35.51 -5.07 -13.78
CA ALA A 218 -35.33 -4.27 -14.99
C ALA A 218 -35.23 -5.14 -16.25
N LEU A 219 -34.49 -6.25 -16.19
CA LEU A 219 -34.40 -7.19 -17.31
C LEU A 219 -35.73 -7.89 -17.62
N ARG A 220 -36.66 -7.98 -16.65
CA ARG A 220 -38.03 -8.48 -16.83
C ARG A 220 -39.02 -7.41 -17.32
N GLY A 221 -38.57 -6.18 -17.52
CA GLY A 221 -39.44 -5.06 -17.88
C GLY A 221 -40.39 -4.62 -16.76
N GLU A 222 -40.13 -5.03 -15.51
CA GLU A 222 -40.86 -4.53 -14.34
C GLU A 222 -40.48 -3.07 -14.01
N THR A 223 -39.32 -2.63 -14.51
CA THR A 223 -38.82 -1.25 -14.45
C THR A 223 -38.18 -0.85 -15.78
N GLU A 224 -38.08 0.46 -16.06
CA GLU A 224 -37.53 0.96 -17.33
C GLU A 224 -36.02 0.74 -17.46
N GLN A 225 -35.22 1.46 -16.69
CA GLN A 225 -33.77 1.37 -16.75
C GLN A 225 -33.23 1.58 -15.35
N ILE A 226 -32.30 0.73 -14.94
CA ILE A 226 -31.68 0.85 -13.63
C ILE A 226 -30.17 0.68 -13.73
N SER A 227 -29.47 1.48 -12.94
CA SER A 227 -28.03 1.36 -12.75
C SER A 227 -27.72 1.15 -11.29
N GLY A 228 -26.63 0.46 -11.01
CA GLY A 228 -26.25 0.13 -9.64
C GLY A 228 -24.92 -0.60 -9.58
N GLU A 229 -24.62 -1.12 -8.40
CA GLU A 229 -23.45 -1.94 -8.14
C GLU A 229 -23.88 -3.26 -7.52
N THR A 230 -23.28 -4.36 -7.94
CA THR A 230 -23.51 -5.67 -7.35
C THR A 230 -22.30 -6.57 -7.54
N LEU A 231 -22.40 -7.84 -7.17
CA LEU A 231 -21.35 -8.83 -7.33
C LEU A 231 -21.71 -9.83 -8.42
N PHE A 232 -20.76 -10.06 -9.32
CA PHE A 232 -20.78 -11.20 -10.24
C PHE A 232 -19.82 -12.27 -9.79
N ARG A 233 -20.14 -13.52 -10.11
CA ARG A 233 -19.30 -14.69 -9.90
C ARG A 233 -18.70 -15.13 -11.23
N THR A 234 -17.37 -15.23 -11.27
CA THR A 234 -16.65 -15.76 -12.44
C THR A 234 -16.73 -17.28 -12.50
N ARG A 235 -16.28 -17.87 -13.61
CA ARG A 235 -16.20 -19.35 -13.78
C ARG A 235 -15.36 -20.03 -12.70
N THR A 236 -14.34 -19.36 -12.18
CA THR A 236 -13.47 -19.87 -11.11
C THR A 236 -14.10 -19.75 -9.72
N GLY A 237 -15.31 -19.17 -9.60
CA GLY A 237 -16.00 -18.92 -8.34
C GLY A 237 -15.58 -17.63 -7.65
N LYS A 238 -14.71 -16.81 -8.26
CA LYS A 238 -14.28 -15.51 -7.71
C LYS A 238 -15.43 -14.51 -7.80
N LEU A 239 -15.67 -13.78 -6.72
CA LEU A 239 -16.61 -12.66 -6.73
C LEU A 239 -15.91 -11.39 -7.19
N ILE A 240 -16.56 -10.67 -8.11
CA ILE A 240 -16.09 -9.42 -8.65
C ILE A 240 -17.16 -8.35 -8.50
N PRO A 241 -16.83 -7.19 -7.90
CA PRO A 241 -17.75 -6.07 -7.88
C PRO A 241 -17.88 -5.48 -9.28
N ILE A 242 -19.12 -5.31 -9.70
CA ILE A 242 -19.47 -4.72 -10.98
C ILE A 242 -20.35 -3.49 -10.77
N SER A 243 -20.14 -2.48 -11.60
CA SER A 243 -21.16 -1.47 -11.87
C SER A 243 -21.93 -1.91 -13.10
N PHE A 244 -23.25 -1.81 -13.07
CA PHE A 244 -24.10 -2.26 -14.15
C PHE A 244 -25.15 -1.23 -14.56
N ASN A 245 -25.66 -1.42 -15.77
CA ASN A 245 -26.82 -0.74 -16.30
C ASN A 245 -27.68 -1.76 -17.06
N ALA A 246 -28.91 -1.93 -16.60
CA ALA A 246 -29.87 -2.92 -17.07
C ALA A 246 -31.11 -2.25 -17.65
N ALA A 247 -31.58 -2.75 -18.80
CA ALA A 247 -32.78 -2.29 -19.46
C ALA A 247 -33.52 -3.46 -20.14
N PRO A 248 -34.86 -3.42 -20.25
CA PRO A 248 -35.62 -4.38 -21.02
C PRO A 248 -35.45 -4.10 -22.52
N ILE A 249 -35.49 -5.17 -23.31
CA ILE A 249 -35.57 -5.12 -24.77
C ILE A 249 -37.03 -5.36 -25.14
N LEU A 250 -37.64 -4.40 -25.83
CA LEU A 250 -39.03 -4.47 -26.27
C LEU A 250 -39.10 -4.67 -27.79
N ASP A 251 -39.94 -5.61 -28.24
CA ASP A 251 -40.36 -5.73 -29.64
C ASP A 251 -41.81 -5.21 -29.76
N GLY A 252 -41.93 -3.93 -30.16
CA GLY A 252 -43.19 -3.19 -30.07
C GLY A 252 -43.63 -2.98 -28.62
N HIS A 253 -44.73 -3.62 -28.22
CA HIS A 253 -45.26 -3.59 -26.85
C HIS A 253 -44.94 -4.85 -26.04
N PHE A 254 -44.26 -5.83 -26.63
CA PHE A 254 -43.95 -7.10 -25.98
C PHE A 254 -42.51 -7.11 -25.48
N LEU A 255 -42.30 -7.59 -24.26
CA LEU A 255 -40.97 -7.88 -23.76
C LEU A 255 -40.35 -8.99 -24.60
N SER A 256 -39.20 -8.71 -25.20
CA SER A 256 -38.39 -9.66 -25.97
C SER A 256 -37.19 -10.19 -25.18
N GLY A 257 -36.79 -9.49 -24.12
CA GLY A 257 -35.68 -9.87 -23.26
C GLY A 257 -35.16 -8.69 -22.45
N GLY A 258 -33.89 -8.75 -22.06
CA GLY A 258 -33.21 -7.66 -21.36
C GLY A 258 -31.74 -7.56 -21.77
N VAL A 259 -31.18 -6.35 -21.71
CA VAL A 259 -29.77 -6.07 -21.94
C VAL A 259 -29.12 -5.57 -20.65
N LEU A 260 -27.92 -6.06 -20.39
CA LEU A 260 -27.09 -5.70 -19.26
C LEU A 260 -25.70 -5.28 -19.76
N SER A 261 -25.31 -4.05 -19.46
CA SER A 261 -23.91 -3.63 -19.54
C SER A 261 -23.31 -3.66 -18.13
N PHE A 262 -22.07 -4.13 -18.01
CA PHE A 262 -21.37 -4.23 -16.73
C PHE A 262 -19.88 -3.98 -16.87
N ARG A 263 -19.30 -3.35 -15.85
CA ARG A 263 -17.89 -3.01 -15.77
C ARG A 263 -17.30 -3.42 -14.43
N ASP A 264 -16.10 -3.97 -14.45
CA ASP A 264 -15.32 -4.25 -13.24
C ASP A 264 -14.92 -2.96 -12.53
N ILE A 265 -15.23 -2.85 -11.24
CA ILE A 265 -14.91 -1.68 -10.42
C ILE A 265 -13.89 -1.98 -9.31
N ARG A 266 -13.18 -3.12 -9.37
CA ARG A 266 -12.11 -3.46 -8.40
C ARG A 266 -11.03 -2.37 -8.33
N ASP A 267 -10.47 -2.01 -9.48
CA ASP A 267 -9.40 -1.00 -9.53
C ASP A 267 -9.86 0.36 -9.01
N GLN A 268 -11.11 0.73 -9.28
CA GLN A 268 -11.68 1.99 -8.79
C GLN A 268 -11.87 1.96 -7.27
N ARG A 269 -12.47 0.88 -6.74
CA ARG A 269 -12.64 0.70 -5.29
C ARG A 269 -11.29 0.65 -4.56
N GLU A 270 -10.30 -0.07 -5.10
CA GLU A 270 -8.96 -0.12 -4.53
C GLU A 270 -8.28 1.27 -4.48
N LYS A 271 -8.41 2.08 -5.54
CA LYS A 271 -7.89 3.45 -5.56
C LYS A 271 -8.60 4.33 -4.53
N GLU A 272 -9.92 4.27 -4.46
CA GLU A 272 -10.69 5.02 -3.47
C GLU A 272 -10.38 4.61 -2.03
N GLU A 273 -10.23 3.33 -1.76
CA GLU A 273 -9.83 2.81 -0.45
C GLU A 273 -8.43 3.26 -0.08
N ARG A 274 -7.47 3.24 -1.02
CA ARG A 274 -6.12 3.77 -0.80
C ARG A 274 -6.14 5.26 -0.49
N LEU A 275 -6.94 6.06 -1.20
CA LEU A 275 -7.10 7.48 -0.91
C LEU A 275 -7.72 7.71 0.47
N LYS A 276 -8.76 6.96 0.82
CA LYS A 276 -9.39 7.01 2.16
C LYS A 276 -8.41 6.61 3.26
N LEU A 277 -7.59 5.58 3.04
CA LEU A 277 -6.58 5.14 3.99
C LEU A 277 -5.48 6.19 4.17
N ALA A 278 -4.98 6.77 3.07
CA ALA A 278 -4.00 7.85 3.11
C ALA A 278 -4.53 9.07 3.88
N ALA A 279 -5.79 9.48 3.63
CA ALA A 279 -6.43 10.57 4.36
C ALA A 279 -6.61 10.24 5.86
N LYS A 280 -6.94 8.98 6.21
CA LYS A 280 -7.00 8.54 7.61
C LYS A 280 -5.63 8.60 8.29
N ILE A 281 -4.56 8.13 7.64
CA ILE A 281 -3.19 8.19 8.18
C ILE A 281 -2.79 9.65 8.42
N PHE A 282 -3.06 10.52 7.46
CA PHE A 282 -2.79 11.95 7.59
C PHE A 282 -3.50 12.56 8.80
N ASN A 283 -4.80 12.28 8.98
CA ASN A 283 -5.62 12.87 10.03
C ASN A 283 -5.43 12.27 11.44
N HIS A 284 -4.99 11.02 11.55
CA HIS A 284 -4.87 10.31 12.83
C HIS A 284 -3.43 10.15 13.33
N SER A 285 -2.43 10.72 12.64
CA SER A 285 -1.05 10.76 13.15
C SER A 285 -0.97 11.55 14.47
N GLN A 286 -0.14 11.09 15.41
CA GLN A 286 0.21 11.84 16.62
C GLN A 286 1.32 12.86 16.36
N GLU A 287 2.04 12.71 15.25
CA GLU A 287 3.08 13.63 14.81
C GLU A 287 2.46 14.74 13.96
N GLY A 288 2.93 15.97 14.18
CA GLY A 288 2.55 17.12 13.39
C GLY A 288 3.07 16.96 11.97
N LEU A 289 2.18 17.11 11.00
CA LEU A 289 2.53 17.05 9.58
C LEU A 289 2.20 18.41 8.95
N VAL A 290 3.18 18.94 8.23
CA VAL A 290 3.06 20.16 7.42
C VAL A 290 3.54 19.88 6.01
N VAL A 291 2.76 20.31 5.02
CA VAL A 291 3.11 20.26 3.60
C VAL A 291 3.37 21.68 3.13
N LEU A 292 4.50 21.88 2.45
CA LEU A 292 4.90 23.16 1.86
C LEU A 292 5.00 23.04 0.34
N ASP A 293 4.69 24.12 -0.38
CA ASP A 293 4.99 24.25 -1.81
C ASP A 293 6.49 24.51 -2.08
N ALA A 294 6.86 24.67 -3.35
CA ALA A 294 8.23 24.93 -3.77
C ALA A 294 8.80 26.23 -3.18
N GLU A 295 7.96 27.22 -2.93
CA GLU A 295 8.26 28.51 -2.31
C GLU A 295 8.29 28.47 -0.78
N ARG A 296 8.12 27.28 -0.18
CA ARG A 296 8.13 27.01 1.27
C ARG A 296 6.95 27.66 2.02
N ILE A 297 5.82 27.81 1.34
CA ILE A 297 4.55 28.27 1.91
C ILE A 297 3.71 27.05 2.30
N ILE A 298 3.08 27.12 3.46
CA ILE A 298 2.23 26.04 3.99
C ILE A 298 1.00 25.88 3.10
N VAL A 299 0.89 24.72 2.46
CA VAL A 299 -0.28 24.33 1.66
C VAL A 299 -1.25 23.45 2.43
N ASP A 300 -0.76 22.66 3.38
CA ASP A 300 -1.62 21.85 4.24
C ASP A 300 -0.97 21.48 5.58
N VAL A 301 -1.81 21.20 6.57
CA VAL A 301 -1.39 20.68 7.88
C VAL A 301 -2.40 19.67 8.42
N ASN A 302 -1.93 18.70 9.20
CA ASN A 302 -2.81 17.73 9.86
C ASN A 302 -3.34 18.24 11.23
N PRO A 303 -4.31 17.54 11.86
CA PRO A 303 -4.81 17.91 13.18
C PRO A 303 -3.74 17.94 14.29
N ALA A 304 -2.76 17.04 14.26
CA ALA A 304 -1.68 17.00 15.24
C ALA A 304 -0.77 18.23 15.19
N PHE A 305 -0.52 18.80 13.99
CA PHE A 305 0.16 20.09 13.86
C PHE A 305 -0.56 21.16 14.67
N SER A 306 -1.90 21.20 14.57
CA SER A 306 -2.70 22.21 15.25
C SER A 306 -2.68 22.00 16.76
N TYR A 307 -2.76 20.74 17.21
CA TYR A 307 -2.66 20.37 18.61
C TYR A 307 -1.31 20.76 19.24
N ILE A 308 -0.20 20.46 18.55
CA ILE A 308 1.16 20.75 19.06
C ILE A 308 1.44 22.26 19.01
N THR A 309 1.16 22.93 17.91
CA THR A 309 1.59 24.33 17.72
C THR A 309 0.61 25.35 18.30
N GLY A 310 -0.66 24.96 18.49
CA GLY A 310 -1.75 25.83 18.91
C GLY A 310 -2.33 26.72 17.81
N TYR A 311 -1.84 26.61 16.58
CA TYR A 311 -2.43 27.29 15.42
C TYR A 311 -3.48 26.42 14.74
N THR A 312 -4.57 27.00 14.26
CA THR A 312 -5.51 26.24 13.42
C THR A 312 -4.99 26.15 11.98
N ARG A 313 -5.50 25.17 11.23
CA ARG A 313 -5.18 25.01 9.80
C ARG A 313 -5.41 26.31 9.03
N GLU A 314 -6.56 26.94 9.21
CA GLU A 314 -6.98 28.17 8.52
C GLU A 314 -6.03 29.34 8.80
N GLU A 315 -5.40 29.36 9.97
CA GLU A 315 -4.45 30.42 10.35
C GLU A 315 -3.08 30.28 9.69
N VAL A 316 -2.71 29.06 9.28
CA VAL A 316 -1.36 28.74 8.77
C VAL A 316 -1.32 28.48 7.28
N ILE A 317 -2.42 28.08 6.63
CA ILE A 317 -2.46 27.94 5.16
C ILE A 317 -2.07 29.28 4.51
N GLY A 318 -1.16 29.21 3.54
CA GLY A 318 -0.64 30.38 2.83
C GLY A 318 0.43 31.16 3.59
N ARG A 319 0.92 30.67 4.73
CA ARG A 319 1.97 31.32 5.53
C ARG A 319 3.30 30.58 5.48
N SER A 320 4.37 31.28 5.82
CA SER A 320 5.70 30.69 5.99
C SER A 320 5.84 29.98 7.35
N PRO A 321 6.53 28.82 7.43
CA PRO A 321 6.88 28.13 8.68
C PRO A 321 7.68 28.97 9.69
N GLU A 322 8.18 30.14 9.27
CA GLU A 322 8.84 31.10 10.16
C GLU A 322 7.97 31.57 11.32
N LEU A 323 6.64 31.45 11.23
CA LEU A 323 5.73 31.74 12.34
C LEU A 323 6.03 30.89 13.60
N LEU A 324 6.61 29.69 13.42
CA LEU A 324 7.01 28.78 14.51
C LEU A 324 8.44 29.02 15.01
N ARG A 325 9.17 29.99 14.44
CA ARG A 325 10.60 30.22 14.76
C ARG A 325 10.79 30.67 16.21
N SER A 326 11.73 30.03 16.92
CA SER A 326 12.20 30.47 18.24
C SER A 326 13.35 31.48 18.12
N GLN A 327 13.76 32.08 19.24
CA GLN A 327 14.94 32.97 19.27
C GLN A 327 16.25 32.24 19.60
N ARG A 328 16.21 30.91 19.77
CA ARG A 328 17.37 30.11 20.19
C ARG A 328 18.35 29.77 19.08
N HIS A 329 17.90 29.82 17.83
CA HIS A 329 18.73 29.55 16.65
C HIS A 329 18.85 30.79 15.77
N ASP A 330 20.02 30.98 15.17
CA ASP A 330 20.29 32.07 14.24
C ASP A 330 19.74 31.77 12.83
N ALA A 331 19.79 32.77 11.94
CA ALA A 331 19.32 32.60 10.57
C ALA A 331 20.17 31.60 9.77
N ALA A 332 21.47 31.51 10.07
CA ALA A 332 22.39 30.60 9.40
C ALA A 332 22.02 29.13 9.66
N PHE A 333 21.60 28.79 10.89
CA PHE A 333 21.10 27.47 11.23
C PHE A 333 19.90 27.06 10.35
N TYR A 334 18.87 27.90 10.24
CA TYR A 334 17.69 27.59 9.41
C TYR A 334 18.03 27.49 7.92
N GLN A 335 18.94 28.33 7.41
CA GLN A 335 19.41 28.19 6.03
C GLN A 335 20.11 26.85 5.79
N SER A 336 20.89 26.37 6.76
CA SER A 336 21.59 25.09 6.65
C SER A 336 20.62 23.89 6.57
N ILE A 337 19.49 23.94 7.28
CA ILE A 337 18.43 22.91 7.21
C ILE A 337 17.89 22.80 5.78
N TRP A 338 17.51 23.92 5.17
CA TRP A 338 16.97 23.94 3.80
C TRP A 338 18.01 23.44 2.80
N GLN A 339 19.26 23.92 2.89
CA GLN A 339 20.33 23.48 1.99
C GLN A 339 20.62 21.98 2.11
N GLN A 340 20.63 21.44 3.33
CA GLN A 340 20.86 20.00 3.53
C GLN A 340 19.71 19.17 2.96
N ALA A 341 18.46 19.56 3.24
CA ALA A 341 17.30 18.90 2.67
C ALA A 341 17.33 18.92 1.14
N GLU A 342 17.66 20.07 0.53
CA GLU A 342 17.73 20.25 -0.93
C GLU A 342 18.81 19.39 -1.59
N ASN A 343 19.97 19.27 -0.95
CA ASN A 343 21.11 18.51 -1.46
C ASN A 343 20.98 16.99 -1.24
N GLN A 344 20.45 16.57 -0.09
CA GLN A 344 20.41 15.15 0.31
C GLN A 344 19.02 14.50 0.10
N GLY A 345 18.00 15.31 -0.19
CA GLY A 345 16.60 14.89 -0.33
C GLY A 345 15.85 14.80 1.00
N ASN A 346 16.54 14.84 2.13
CA ASN A 346 15.96 14.89 3.46
C ASN A 346 16.86 15.62 4.47
N TRP A 347 16.28 16.00 5.61
CA TRP A 347 16.99 16.49 6.79
C TRP A 347 16.27 16.01 8.05
N GLN A 348 17.01 15.68 9.09
CA GLN A 348 16.45 15.29 10.38
C GLN A 348 17.24 15.92 11.52
N GLY A 349 16.54 16.39 12.55
CA GLY A 349 17.20 16.89 13.76
C GLY A 349 16.30 17.59 14.74
N GLU A 350 16.91 18.00 15.85
CA GLU A 350 16.27 18.77 16.91
C GLU A 350 16.26 20.26 16.57
N ILE A 351 15.09 20.90 16.75
CA ILE A 351 14.91 22.34 16.57
C ILE A 351 14.08 22.89 17.72
N TRP A 352 14.42 24.08 18.20
CA TRP A 352 13.54 24.81 19.11
C TRP A 352 12.50 25.63 18.33
N ARG A 353 11.23 25.42 18.65
CA ARG A 353 10.07 26.13 18.09
C ARG A 353 9.33 26.90 19.16
N ARG A 354 8.44 27.78 18.70
CA ARG A 354 7.56 28.58 19.53
C ARG A 354 6.10 28.32 19.14
N ARG A 355 5.27 27.95 20.11
CA ARG A 355 3.82 27.80 19.94
C ARG A 355 3.13 29.16 19.81
N LYS A 356 1.85 29.16 19.43
CA LYS A 356 1.02 30.37 19.34
C LYS A 356 0.94 31.16 20.65
N ASN A 357 0.94 30.47 21.79
CA ASN A 357 0.90 31.09 23.12
C ASN A 357 2.25 31.70 23.56
N GLY A 358 3.31 31.56 22.76
CA GLY A 358 4.66 32.05 23.06
C GLY A 358 5.59 31.06 23.77
N GLU A 359 5.09 29.89 24.18
CA GLU A 359 5.87 28.83 24.81
C GLU A 359 6.91 28.26 23.82
N GLU A 360 8.17 28.16 24.24
CA GLU A 360 9.23 27.51 23.48
C GLU A 360 9.30 26.02 23.80
N PHE A 361 9.39 25.18 22.78
CA PHE A 361 9.49 23.73 22.93
C PHE A 361 10.51 23.14 21.93
N PRO A 362 11.23 22.07 22.31
CA PRO A 362 12.04 21.31 21.38
C PRO A 362 11.16 20.37 20.56
N GLU A 363 11.34 20.41 19.24
CA GLU A 363 10.77 19.44 18.32
C GLU A 363 11.87 18.56 17.71
N TRP A 364 11.53 17.31 17.40
CA TRP A 364 12.29 16.50 16.46
C TRP A 364 11.62 16.61 15.10
N LEU A 365 12.29 17.23 14.11
CA LEU A 365 11.76 17.45 12.77
C LEU A 365 12.45 16.52 11.77
N SER A 366 11.64 15.86 10.93
CA SER A 366 12.06 15.21 9.69
C SER A 366 11.47 15.99 8.50
N LEU A 367 12.34 16.53 7.66
CA LEU A 367 11.98 17.29 6.46
C LEU A 367 12.37 16.48 5.23
N SER A 368 11.41 16.20 4.36
CA SER A 368 11.61 15.42 3.12
C SER A 368 11.18 16.23 1.90
N ILE A 369 11.86 16.04 0.78
CA ILE A 369 11.57 16.75 -0.48
C ILE A 369 10.90 15.83 -1.48
N ILE A 370 9.82 16.30 -2.08
CA ILE A 370 9.15 15.67 -3.21
C ILE A 370 9.53 16.43 -4.49
N ARG A 371 10.05 15.70 -5.48
CA ARG A 371 10.40 16.23 -6.80
C ARG A 371 9.37 15.79 -7.85
N GLY A 372 9.02 16.70 -8.74
CA GLY A 372 8.14 16.43 -9.88
C GLY A 372 8.87 15.80 -11.07
N GLU A 373 8.18 15.68 -12.21
CA GLU A 373 8.66 15.00 -13.43
C GLU A 373 9.99 15.59 -13.97
N ASN A 374 10.27 16.87 -13.73
CA ASN A 374 11.48 17.56 -14.21
C ASN A 374 12.62 17.64 -13.16
N GLN A 375 12.59 16.81 -12.11
CA GLN A 375 13.47 16.89 -10.93
C GLN A 375 13.41 18.22 -10.14
N GLN A 376 12.52 19.13 -10.55
CA GLN A 376 12.22 20.35 -9.79
C GLN A 376 11.50 19.99 -8.50
N ILE A 377 11.79 20.76 -7.45
CA ILE A 377 11.11 20.60 -6.16
C ILE A 377 9.64 20.95 -6.36
N SER A 378 8.78 20.02 -5.99
CA SER A 378 7.33 20.18 -6.04
C SER A 378 6.79 20.55 -4.67
N HIS A 379 7.19 19.81 -3.63
CA HIS A 379 6.72 20.02 -2.27
C HIS A 379 7.79 19.66 -1.23
N TYR A 380 7.65 20.20 -0.03
CA TYR A 380 8.35 19.72 1.16
C TYR A 380 7.34 19.12 2.14
N ILE A 381 7.71 18.01 2.77
CA ILE A 381 6.92 17.40 3.86
C ILE A 381 7.74 17.50 5.14
N GLY A 382 7.22 18.25 6.10
CA GLY A 382 7.73 18.30 7.47
C GLY A 382 6.88 17.41 8.37
N LEU A 383 7.53 16.48 9.07
CA LEU A 383 6.94 15.66 10.11
C LEU A 383 7.68 15.94 11.42
N PHE A 384 6.96 16.30 12.49
CA PHE A 384 7.59 16.64 13.75
C PHE A 384 6.85 16.12 14.97
N SER A 385 7.61 15.84 16.02
CA SER A 385 7.11 15.48 17.34
C SER A 385 7.66 16.41 18.41
N ASP A 386 6.81 16.72 19.39
CA ASP A 386 7.22 17.45 20.58
C ASP A 386 8.00 16.51 21.51
N ILE A 387 9.28 16.83 21.75
CA ILE A 387 10.18 16.01 22.57
C ILE A 387 10.40 16.59 23.98
N THR A 388 9.58 17.56 24.41
CA THR A 388 9.68 18.21 25.73
C THR A 388 9.68 17.19 26.86
N THR A 389 8.67 16.30 26.90
CA THR A 389 8.53 15.28 27.95
C THR A 389 9.75 14.36 28.02
N ARG A 390 10.28 13.97 26.85
CA ARG A 390 11.47 13.13 26.75
C ARG A 390 12.70 13.86 27.31
N LYS A 391 12.92 15.12 26.96
CA LYS A 391 14.04 15.94 27.45
C LYS A 391 13.98 16.12 28.97
N ILE A 392 12.79 16.41 29.51
CA ILE A 392 12.58 16.52 30.97
C ILE A 392 12.91 15.19 31.66
N ALA A 393 12.47 14.06 31.09
CA ALA A 393 12.77 12.74 31.64
C ALA A 393 14.28 12.42 31.58
N GLU A 394 14.95 12.74 30.47
CA GLU A 394 16.40 12.58 30.33
C GLU A 394 17.18 13.43 31.33
N GLU A 395 16.79 14.70 31.54
CA GLU A 395 17.40 15.56 32.56
C GLU A 395 17.16 15.05 33.98
N LYS A 396 15.93 14.58 34.27
CA LYS A 396 15.60 13.99 35.57
C LYS A 396 16.43 12.73 35.83
N LEU A 397 16.60 11.86 34.82
CA LEU A 397 17.45 10.67 34.93
C LEU A 397 18.91 11.05 35.14
N LYS A 398 19.44 12.05 34.41
CA LYS A 398 20.80 12.56 34.62
C LYS A 398 20.98 13.11 36.04
N HIS A 399 20.01 13.86 36.55
CA HIS A 399 20.04 14.37 37.91
C HIS A 399 20.00 13.23 38.94
N GLN A 400 19.11 12.23 38.77
CA GLN A 400 19.02 11.05 39.64
C GLN A 400 20.27 10.16 39.60
N ALA A 401 20.98 10.11 38.47
CA ALA A 401 22.22 9.37 38.35
C ALA A 401 23.36 9.95 39.22
N HIS A 402 23.29 11.24 39.56
CA HIS A 402 24.35 11.95 40.29
C HIS A 402 23.92 12.52 41.66
N HIS A 403 22.62 12.58 41.96
CA HIS A 403 22.09 13.13 43.20
C HIS A 403 21.16 12.13 43.91
N ASP A 404 21.15 12.19 45.24
CA ASP A 404 20.20 11.46 46.08
C ASP A 404 18.78 12.06 45.89
N PRO A 405 17.79 11.26 45.48
CA PRO A 405 16.46 11.76 45.12
C PRO A 405 15.67 12.34 46.30
N LEU A 406 16.00 11.96 47.54
CA LEU A 406 15.31 12.45 48.72
C LEU A 406 15.85 13.81 49.19
N THR A 407 17.18 13.95 49.21
CA THR A 407 17.87 15.09 49.85
C THR A 407 18.41 16.12 48.84
N GLY A 408 18.53 15.74 47.57
CA GLY A 408 19.14 16.56 46.51
C GLY A 408 20.67 16.71 46.63
N LEU A 409 21.29 16.14 47.67
CA LEU A 409 22.75 16.09 47.80
C LEU A 409 23.35 15.18 46.73
N PRO A 410 24.60 15.40 46.31
CA PRO A 410 25.40 14.41 45.60
C PRO A 410 25.22 13.00 46.17
N ASN A 411 25.01 12.03 45.27
CA ASN A 411 25.02 10.61 45.64
C ASN A 411 26.46 10.09 45.68
N ARG A 412 26.62 8.79 45.97
CA ARG A 412 27.93 8.14 46.03
C ARG A 412 28.77 8.31 44.76
N SER A 413 28.17 8.21 43.58
CA SER A 413 28.88 8.34 42.31
C SER A 413 29.47 9.75 42.12
N LEU A 414 28.65 10.80 42.35
CA LEU A 414 29.12 12.17 42.25
C LEU A 414 30.11 12.55 43.37
N LEU A 415 29.97 11.98 44.57
CA LEU A 415 30.95 12.12 45.65
C LEU A 415 32.32 11.59 45.24
N GLU A 416 32.38 10.37 44.71
CA GLU A 416 33.64 9.73 44.30
C GLU A 416 34.33 10.54 43.19
N ASP A 417 33.59 11.04 42.20
CA ASP A 417 34.12 11.93 41.16
C ASP A 417 34.70 13.24 41.75
N ARG A 418 33.93 13.95 42.60
CA ARG A 418 34.40 15.19 43.22
C ARG A 418 35.60 14.98 44.13
N LEU A 419 35.63 13.88 44.87
CA LEU A 419 36.76 13.52 45.73
C LEU A 419 38.00 13.17 44.89
N GLN A 420 37.84 12.51 43.73
CA GLN A 420 38.93 12.25 42.78
C GLN A 420 39.52 13.55 42.23
N GLN A 421 38.66 14.50 41.83
CA GLN A 421 39.08 15.80 41.36
C GLN A 421 39.81 16.59 42.45
N ALA A 422 39.26 16.58 43.67
CA ALA A 422 39.86 17.23 44.82
C ALA A 422 41.24 16.65 45.12
N VAL A 423 41.37 15.32 45.28
CA VAL A 423 42.66 14.65 45.56
C VAL A 423 43.68 14.95 44.46
N SER A 424 43.27 14.95 43.19
CA SER A 424 44.15 15.28 42.07
C SER A 424 44.66 16.73 42.14
N LYS A 425 43.78 17.68 42.50
CA LYS A 425 44.14 19.09 42.72
C LYS A 425 45.10 19.23 43.92
N ALA A 426 44.78 18.60 45.05
CA ALA A 426 45.60 18.62 46.25
C ALA A 426 46.99 18.03 46.01
N ARG A 427 47.08 16.92 45.27
CA ARG A 427 48.36 16.30 44.90
C ARG A 427 49.23 17.24 44.06
N ARG A 428 48.62 17.99 43.14
CA ARG A 428 49.34 18.93 42.26
C ARG A 428 49.84 20.17 42.98
N TYR A 429 49.08 20.67 43.97
CA TYR A 429 49.36 21.92 44.67
C TYR A 429 49.82 21.70 46.12
N GLU A 430 50.21 20.47 46.48
CA GLU A 430 50.61 20.07 47.85
C GLU A 430 49.59 20.48 48.93
N GLY A 431 48.30 20.46 48.58
CA GLY A 431 47.19 20.79 49.45
C GLY A 431 46.71 19.62 50.32
N LYS A 432 45.90 19.93 51.34
CA LYS A 432 45.24 18.94 52.19
C LYS A 432 43.73 18.93 51.96
N ILE A 433 43.12 17.75 52.13
CA ILE A 433 41.68 17.51 52.04
C ILE A 433 41.26 16.69 53.26
N ALA A 434 40.05 16.94 53.76
CA ALA A 434 39.44 16.14 54.82
C ALA A 434 38.19 15.45 54.30
N VAL A 435 38.05 14.18 54.66
CA VAL A 435 36.83 13.40 54.44
C VAL A 435 36.21 13.15 55.80
N LEU A 436 34.99 13.62 55.99
CA LEU A 436 34.18 13.43 57.18
C LEU A 436 33.08 12.44 56.84
N TYR A 437 33.15 11.22 57.36
CA TYR A 437 32.08 10.23 57.26
C TYR A 437 31.15 10.41 58.45
N ILE A 438 29.87 10.63 58.20
CA ILE A 438 28.87 11.05 59.19
C ILE A 438 27.75 10.03 59.19
N ASP A 439 27.37 9.53 60.35
CA ASP A 439 26.26 8.61 60.51
C ASP A 439 25.30 9.15 61.59
N LEU A 440 24.00 9.11 61.32
CA LEU A 440 23.01 9.61 62.26
C LEU A 440 22.74 8.61 63.37
N ASP A 441 23.07 9.01 64.60
CA ASP A 441 22.81 8.21 65.78
C ASP A 441 21.31 8.17 66.06
N HIS A 442 20.80 6.98 66.35
CA HIS A 442 19.39 6.75 66.71
C HIS A 442 18.38 7.17 65.63
N PHE A 443 18.77 7.16 64.35
CA PHE A 443 17.84 7.41 63.25
C PHE A 443 16.81 6.29 63.07
N LYS A 444 17.23 5.01 63.20
CA LYS A 444 16.34 3.86 63.02
C LYS A 444 15.05 3.90 63.88
N PRO A 445 15.10 4.20 65.20
CA PRO A 445 13.90 4.40 66.01
C PRO A 445 12.91 5.44 65.47
N VAL A 446 13.36 6.48 64.75
CA VAL A 446 12.46 7.46 64.14
C VAL A 446 11.60 6.78 63.07
N ASN A 447 12.21 5.99 62.20
CA ASN A 447 11.48 5.22 61.18
C ASN A 447 10.56 4.17 61.80
N ASP A 448 11.07 3.42 62.78
CA ASP A 448 10.34 2.30 63.39
C ASP A 448 9.09 2.77 64.17
N ASN A 449 9.16 3.94 64.83
CA ASN A 449 8.08 4.43 65.68
C ASN A 449 7.14 5.43 64.98
N TYR A 450 7.62 6.19 63.98
CA TYR A 450 6.87 7.31 63.37
C TYR A 450 6.74 7.21 61.84
N GLY A 451 7.23 6.10 61.25
CA GLY A 451 7.12 5.80 59.84
C GLY A 451 8.18 6.49 58.97
N HIS A 452 8.27 6.03 57.72
CA HIS A 452 9.29 6.48 56.77
C HIS A 452 9.14 7.97 56.38
N GLU A 453 7.93 8.53 56.38
CA GLU A 453 7.75 9.95 56.06
C GLU A 453 8.41 10.88 57.11
N ALA A 454 8.37 10.50 58.39
CA ALA A 454 9.03 11.23 59.46
C ALA A 454 10.56 11.11 59.34
N GLY A 455 11.07 9.92 59.04
CA GLY A 455 12.50 9.72 58.75
C GLY A 455 12.97 10.50 57.53
N ASP A 456 12.18 10.55 56.47
CA ASP A 456 12.46 11.34 55.27
C ASP A 456 12.52 12.85 55.57
N ALA A 457 11.63 13.36 56.42
CA ALA A 457 11.68 14.75 56.87
C ALA A 457 12.96 15.05 57.66
N VAL A 458 13.36 14.15 58.57
CA VAL A 458 14.64 14.26 59.30
C VAL A 458 15.81 14.29 58.33
N LEU A 459 15.87 13.38 57.37
CA LEU A 459 16.96 13.32 56.39
C LEU A 459 17.06 14.59 55.53
N ARG A 460 15.93 15.16 55.09
CA ARG A 460 15.91 16.42 54.33
C ARG A 460 16.45 17.59 55.15
N GLU A 461 15.99 17.73 56.40
CA GLU A 461 16.41 18.82 57.29
C GLU A 461 17.90 18.69 57.66
N ILE A 462 18.36 17.48 58.00
CA ILE A 462 19.78 17.23 58.26
C ILE A 462 20.64 17.55 57.04
N SER A 463 20.19 17.17 55.84
CA SER A 463 20.91 17.47 54.59
C SER A 463 21.04 18.97 54.35
N ALA A 464 19.98 19.74 54.63
CA ALA A 464 19.99 21.20 54.54
C ALA A 464 20.99 21.81 55.53
N ARG A 465 21.02 21.31 56.77
CA ARG A 465 21.96 21.76 57.81
C ARG A 465 23.40 21.46 57.46
N ILE A 466 23.70 20.24 57.02
CA ILE A 466 25.06 19.86 56.58
C ILE A 466 25.49 20.78 55.43
N ARG A 467 24.63 21.00 54.42
CA ARG A 467 24.95 21.88 53.29
C ARG A 467 25.17 23.33 53.73
N TYR A 468 24.42 23.84 54.70
CA TYR A 468 24.53 25.21 55.20
C TYR A 468 25.82 25.47 55.98
N GLU A 469 26.28 24.49 56.77
CA GLU A 469 27.52 24.61 57.55
C GLU A 469 28.79 24.50 56.69
N LEU A 470 28.66 23.98 55.46
CA LEU A 470 29.76 23.80 54.52
C LEU A 470 29.87 24.97 53.53
N ARG A 471 31.09 25.21 53.03
CA ARG A 471 31.34 26.24 52.02
C ARG A 471 30.91 25.74 50.64
N GLN A 472 30.73 26.66 49.70
CA GLN A 472 30.45 26.29 48.30
C GLN A 472 31.55 25.43 47.66
N SER A 473 32.81 25.56 48.11
CA SER A 473 33.95 24.76 47.68
C SER A 473 33.96 23.34 48.26
N ASP A 474 33.18 23.10 49.31
CA ASP A 474 33.09 21.81 49.98
C ASP A 474 31.95 20.98 49.37
N THR A 475 32.00 19.67 49.54
CA THR A 475 30.97 18.76 49.04
C THR A 475 30.30 18.05 50.20
N ALA A 476 28.98 18.17 50.31
CA ALA A 476 28.16 17.25 51.10
C ALA A 476 27.54 16.22 50.17
N ALA A 477 27.52 14.96 50.59
CA ALA A 477 26.91 13.86 49.86
C ALA A 477 26.14 12.96 50.82
N ARG A 478 25.11 12.28 50.31
CA ARG A 478 24.43 11.19 51.01
C ARG A 478 24.78 9.89 50.29
N VAL A 479 25.43 8.97 51.01
CA VAL A 479 25.96 7.72 50.43
C VAL A 479 24.99 6.55 50.56
N GLY A 480 24.09 6.58 51.54
CA GLY A 480 22.99 5.64 51.69
C GLY A 480 22.34 5.77 53.07
N GLY A 481 21.07 5.37 53.22
CA GLY A 481 20.40 5.33 54.53
C GLY A 481 20.54 6.62 55.34
N ASP A 482 21.17 6.53 56.50
CA ASP A 482 21.52 7.59 57.45
C ASP A 482 22.98 8.07 57.36
N GLU A 483 23.70 7.67 56.32
CA GLU A 483 25.11 7.96 56.11
C GLU A 483 25.34 9.14 55.14
N PHE A 484 26.14 10.10 55.59
CA PHE A 484 26.55 11.28 54.85
C PHE A 484 28.07 11.37 54.79
N VAL A 485 28.58 12.02 53.76
CA VAL A 485 30.02 12.32 53.63
C VAL A 485 30.19 13.80 53.31
N ALA A 486 31.05 14.47 54.06
CA ALA A 486 31.52 15.81 53.73
C ALA A 486 32.98 15.78 53.30
N VAL A 487 33.30 16.44 52.18
CA VAL A 487 34.66 16.62 51.66
C VAL A 487 35.01 18.09 51.79
N LEU A 488 35.97 18.39 52.66
CA LEU A 488 36.50 19.73 52.85
C LEU A 488 37.75 19.90 52.01
N THR A 489 37.76 20.93 51.17
CA THR A 489 38.89 21.22 50.28
C THR A 489 39.70 22.42 50.75
N GLU A 490 40.92 22.57 50.23
CA GLU A 490 41.76 23.75 50.48
C GLU A 490 42.08 24.00 51.96
N ILE A 491 42.36 22.92 52.70
CA ILE A 491 42.65 22.98 54.13
C ILE A 491 44.07 23.50 54.37
N ARG A 492 44.17 24.59 55.14
CA ARG A 492 45.46 25.17 55.58
C ARG A 492 45.91 24.61 56.92
N GLU A 493 44.98 24.46 57.86
CA GLU A 493 45.26 24.05 59.24
C GLU A 493 44.30 22.93 59.67
N GLU A 494 44.85 21.85 60.21
CA GLU A 494 44.09 20.63 60.53
C GLU A 494 43.06 20.84 61.64
N HIS A 495 43.33 21.72 62.61
CA HIS A 495 42.41 21.99 63.70
C HIS A 495 41.09 22.65 63.22
N LEU A 496 41.09 23.32 62.05
CA LEU A 496 39.89 23.90 61.46
C LEU A 496 38.88 22.83 61.03
N VAL A 497 39.38 21.65 60.62
CA VAL A 497 38.54 20.49 60.27
C VAL A 497 37.75 20.03 61.49
N MET A 498 38.39 20.02 62.66
CA MET A 498 37.75 19.65 63.92
C MET A 498 36.66 20.66 64.31
N GLY A 499 36.92 21.94 64.07
CA GLY A 499 35.92 23.00 64.23
C GLY A 499 34.69 22.80 63.35
N VAL A 500 34.88 22.39 62.08
CA VAL A 500 33.76 22.07 61.17
C VAL A 500 33.00 20.83 61.65
N ALA A 501 33.70 19.77 62.05
CA ALA A 501 33.05 18.56 62.59
C ALA A 501 32.20 18.88 63.85
N GLN A 502 32.72 19.72 64.76
CA GLN A 502 31.97 20.14 65.94
C GLN A 502 30.73 20.98 65.59
N LYS A 503 30.83 21.86 64.60
CA LYS A 503 29.68 22.65 64.09
C LYS A 503 28.62 21.73 63.49
N LEU A 504 29.03 20.76 62.68
CA LEU A 504 28.12 19.78 62.09
C LEU A 504 27.37 18.98 63.16
N ILE A 505 28.07 18.49 64.18
CA ILE A 505 27.45 17.79 65.33
C ILE A 505 26.41 18.68 66.01
N HIS A 506 26.76 19.93 66.31
CA HIS A 506 25.84 20.86 66.97
C HIS A 506 24.63 21.22 66.08
N ALA A 507 24.83 21.38 64.77
CA ALA A 507 23.76 21.66 63.83
C ALA A 507 22.79 20.47 63.71
N ILE A 508 23.32 19.25 63.60
CA ILE A 508 22.53 18.01 63.47
C ILE A 508 21.69 17.75 64.72
N GLN A 509 22.24 18.00 65.91
CA GLN A 509 21.54 17.82 67.19
C GLN A 509 20.34 18.75 67.44
N LYS A 510 20.16 19.80 66.62
CA LYS A 510 19.00 20.68 66.78
C LYS A 510 17.70 19.89 66.52
N PRO A 511 16.60 20.16 67.23
CA PRO A 511 15.35 19.45 66.99
C PRO A 511 14.85 19.62 65.55
N VAL A 512 14.26 18.57 64.99
CA VAL A 512 13.60 18.56 63.67
C VAL A 512 12.10 18.42 63.89
N ASN A 513 11.33 19.45 63.53
CA ASN A 513 9.89 19.45 63.68
C ASN A 513 9.21 18.83 62.46
N PHE A 514 8.30 17.88 62.67
CA PHE A 514 7.46 17.31 61.61
C PHE A 514 6.07 16.98 62.18
N GLY A 515 5.03 17.62 61.63
CA GLY A 515 3.70 17.59 62.22
C GLY A 515 3.68 18.27 63.61
N ASN A 516 3.18 17.55 64.61
CA ASN A 516 3.17 17.99 66.02
C ASN A 516 4.32 17.42 66.85
N GLU A 517 5.20 16.62 66.24
CA GLU A 517 6.30 15.94 66.90
C GLU A 517 7.64 16.63 66.61
N SER A 518 8.59 16.46 67.52
CA SER A 518 9.94 17.03 67.42
C SER A 518 10.98 15.94 67.66
N PHE A 519 11.79 15.66 66.64
CA PHE A 519 12.81 14.61 66.66
C PHE A 519 14.19 15.20 66.97
N GLN A 520 14.93 14.53 67.83
CA GLN A 520 16.33 14.87 68.11
C GLN A 520 17.22 13.68 67.82
N VAL A 521 18.10 13.82 66.83
CA VAL A 521 19.08 12.80 66.43
C VAL A 521 20.49 13.29 66.71
N GLY A 522 21.38 12.37 67.09
CA GLY A 522 22.81 12.64 67.20
C GLY A 522 23.54 12.33 65.89
N CYS A 523 24.85 12.53 65.87
CA CYS A 523 25.67 11.95 64.81
C CYS A 523 27.06 11.57 65.29
N SER A 524 27.57 10.49 64.73
CA SER A 524 28.95 10.04 64.90
C SER A 524 29.74 10.40 63.65
N ILE A 525 30.86 11.11 63.80
CA ILE A 525 31.68 11.59 62.68
C ILE A 525 33.07 10.96 62.73
N GLY A 526 33.53 10.44 61.60
CA GLY A 526 34.89 9.96 61.42
C GLY A 526 35.65 10.82 60.42
N ILE A 527 36.87 11.23 60.76
CA ILE A 527 37.64 12.19 59.97
C ILE A 527 38.91 11.53 59.44
N SER A 528 39.13 11.57 58.13
CA SER A 528 40.42 11.24 57.51
C SER A 528 40.98 12.43 56.75
N LEU A 529 42.30 12.47 56.56
CA LEU A 529 43.01 13.59 55.97
C LEU A 529 43.91 13.08 54.85
N TYR A 530 43.83 13.68 53.67
CA TYR A 530 44.81 13.47 52.61
C TYR A 530 45.98 14.45 52.81
N PRO A 531 47.24 13.99 52.69
CA PRO A 531 47.68 12.62 52.39
C PRO A 531 47.93 11.73 53.64
N ILE A 532 47.69 12.24 54.85
CA ILE A 532 48.10 11.62 56.13
C ILE A 532 47.50 10.23 56.35
N HIS A 533 46.19 10.10 56.19
CA HIS A 533 45.42 8.89 56.49
C HIS A 533 45.12 8.05 55.24
N GLY A 534 45.66 8.43 54.08
CA GLY A 534 45.44 7.69 52.84
C GLY A 534 45.87 8.47 51.59
N ASN A 535 46.36 7.76 50.59
CA ASN A 535 46.78 8.31 49.30
C ASN A 535 45.82 7.99 48.14
N SER A 536 44.72 7.30 48.41
CA SER A 536 43.66 6.97 47.46
C SER A 536 42.28 7.22 48.07
N ILE A 537 41.26 7.42 47.22
CA ILE A 537 39.87 7.63 47.64
C ILE A 537 39.39 6.52 48.56
N THR A 538 39.58 5.27 48.14
CA THR A 538 39.12 4.10 48.89
C THR A 538 39.73 4.04 50.29
N LYS A 539 41.02 4.38 50.42
CA LYS A 539 41.68 4.44 51.74
C LYS A 539 41.12 5.58 52.59
N LEU A 540 40.97 6.78 52.03
CA LEU A 540 40.43 7.93 52.77
C LEU A 540 39.01 7.67 53.30
N LEU A 541 38.13 7.14 52.46
CA LEU A 541 36.75 6.81 52.86
C LEU A 541 36.76 5.69 53.93
N LYS A 542 37.55 4.63 53.75
CA LYS A 542 37.64 3.52 54.73
C LYS A 542 38.21 3.98 56.07
N SER A 543 39.24 4.83 56.08
CA SER A 543 39.83 5.37 57.31
C SER A 543 38.86 6.31 58.02
N ALA A 544 38.08 7.11 57.29
CA ALA A 544 37.03 7.95 57.87
C ALA A 544 35.90 7.09 58.46
N ASP A 545 35.42 6.07 57.73
CA ASP A 545 34.42 5.11 58.22
C ASP A 545 34.87 4.38 59.50
N THR A 546 36.12 3.88 59.52
CA THR A 546 36.71 3.24 60.72
C THR A 546 36.78 4.20 61.91
N ALA A 547 37.05 5.49 61.67
CA ALA A 547 37.03 6.50 62.72
C ALA A 547 35.59 6.80 63.20
N MET A 548 34.62 6.83 62.29
CA MET A 548 33.20 7.04 62.62
C MET A 548 32.67 5.90 63.50
N TYR A 549 33.05 4.65 63.19
CA TYR A 549 32.69 3.50 64.01
C TYR A 549 33.30 3.58 65.42
N ARG A 550 34.54 4.07 65.57
CA ARG A 550 35.12 4.35 66.90
C ARG A 550 34.35 5.44 67.65
N ALA A 551 33.92 6.50 66.97
CA ALA A 551 33.06 7.52 67.58
C ALA A 551 31.75 6.92 68.13
N LYS A 552 31.15 5.94 67.42
CA LYS A 552 29.98 5.20 67.91
C LYS A 552 30.29 4.39 69.17
N GLN A 553 31.43 3.70 69.22
CA GLN A 553 31.84 2.89 70.38
C GLN A 553 32.17 3.72 71.61
N GLU A 554 32.74 4.91 71.41
CA GLU A 554 33.13 5.81 72.50
C GLU A 554 31.96 6.59 73.13
N GLY A 555 30.73 6.30 72.73
CA GLY A 555 29.52 6.89 73.32
C GLY A 555 28.75 7.80 72.39
N ARG A 556 28.99 7.72 71.07
CA ARG A 556 28.26 8.45 70.02
C ARG A 556 28.37 9.97 70.13
N ASN A 557 27.70 10.68 69.22
CA ASN A 557 27.50 12.12 69.29
C ASN A 557 28.80 12.94 69.39
N ARG A 558 29.83 12.48 68.66
CA ARG A 558 31.20 13.00 68.70
C ARG A 558 31.89 12.76 67.37
N PHE A 559 33.06 13.37 67.20
CA PHE A 559 33.96 13.00 66.12
C PHE A 559 35.15 12.18 66.62
N CYS A 560 35.74 11.36 65.77
CA CYS A 560 37.06 10.77 65.96
C CYS A 560 37.90 10.97 64.70
N VAL A 561 39.21 11.19 64.88
CA VAL A 561 40.16 11.27 63.76
C VAL A 561 40.73 9.87 63.50
N ALA A 562 40.90 9.54 62.22
CA ALA A 562 41.58 8.32 61.77
C ALA A 562 42.95 8.21 62.45
N THR A 563 43.29 7.01 62.89
CA THR A 563 44.64 6.69 63.34
C THR A 563 45.46 6.21 62.16
N LEU A 564 46.76 6.48 62.19
CA LEU A 564 47.68 5.92 61.20
C LEU A 564 47.71 4.39 61.35
N ASP A 565 47.34 3.66 60.29
CA ASP A 565 47.59 2.23 60.21
C ASP A 565 49.11 2.02 60.24
N LYS A 566 49.61 1.27 61.22
CA LYS A 566 51.04 0.96 61.39
C LYS A 566 51.64 0.12 60.24
N GLU A 567 50.90 -0.18 59.18
CA GLU A 567 51.34 -1.06 58.08
C GLU A 567 51.86 -0.35 56.82
N THR A 568 52.03 0.98 56.80
CA THR A 568 52.66 1.68 55.65
C THR A 568 53.75 2.67 56.05
N GLN A 569 54.66 2.22 56.92
CA GLN A 569 56.01 2.75 56.97
C GLN A 569 56.98 1.63 56.56
N ASN A 570 57.12 1.42 55.26
CA ASN A 570 58.43 1.07 54.70
C ASN A 570 58.59 1.85 53.40
N PRO A 571 59.70 2.59 53.24
CA PRO A 571 59.95 3.45 52.09
C PRO A 571 60.11 2.66 50.79
#